data_AF-A0A522RVS4-F1
#
_entry.id   AF-A0A522RVS4-F1
#
_cell.length_a   1.000
_cell.length_b   1.000
_cell.length_c   1.000
_cell.angle_alpha   90.00
_cell.angle_beta   90.00
_cell.angle_gamma   90.00
#
_symmetry.space_group_name_H-M   'P 1'
#
loop_
_entity.id
_entity.type
_entity.pdbx_description
1 polymer ?
#
loop_
_entity_poly.entity_id
_entity_poly.type
_entity_poly.pdbx_seq_one_letter_code
_entity_poly.pdbx_strand_id
1 'polypeptide(L)'
;MAIESGHPTQQPCVHCGECVRVCPDALNPETLFFALVRDDFASARDGRLDACSECHRCVEVCPSHIPLLDWLRWGKSEQAARARAEAARERYLARDARLVRERAERAAARREVRPTVAAALPAQTISHAEVLAAIARGKARRRGKHP
;
A
#
# COMPACT_ATOMS: atom_id res chain seq x y z
N MET A 1 -22.47 -22.41 -42.38
CA MET A 1 -22.00 -21.03 -42.47
C MET A 1 -20.95 -20.84 -41.38
N ALA A 2 -19.67 -20.90 -41.75
CA ALA A 2 -18.61 -20.50 -40.85
C ALA A 2 -18.70 -18.99 -40.70
N ILE A 3 -19.03 -18.52 -39.50
CA ILE A 3 -18.93 -17.12 -39.14
C ILE A 3 -17.43 -16.88 -39.01
N GLU A 4 -16.81 -16.34 -40.06
CA GLU A 4 -15.45 -15.82 -39.95
C GLU A 4 -15.49 -14.67 -38.95
N SER A 5 -15.04 -14.95 -37.73
CA SER A 5 -14.82 -13.98 -36.66
C SER A 5 -13.64 -13.05 -37.03
N GLY A 6 -13.79 -12.29 -38.10
CA GLY A 6 -12.82 -11.30 -38.56
C GLY A 6 -12.92 -10.04 -37.70
N HIS A 7 -12.34 -10.06 -36.51
CA HIS A 7 -12.14 -8.81 -35.76
C HIS A 7 -11.17 -7.94 -36.55
N PRO A 8 -11.49 -6.68 -36.86
CA PRO A 8 -10.61 -5.83 -37.63
C PRO A 8 -9.29 -5.65 -36.89
N THR A 9 -8.18 -5.77 -37.61
CA THR A 9 -6.84 -5.65 -37.04
C THR A 9 -6.61 -4.19 -36.61
N GLN A 10 -6.17 -4.01 -35.37
CA GLN A 10 -5.79 -2.69 -34.86
C GLN A 10 -4.70 -2.07 -35.74
N GLN A 11 -4.92 -0.83 -36.15
CA GLN A 11 -3.99 -0.01 -36.92
C GLN A 11 -3.45 1.15 -36.07
N PRO A 12 -2.34 1.79 -36.49
CA PRO A 12 -1.86 3.02 -35.85
C PRO A 12 -2.93 4.11 -35.85
N CYS A 13 -2.94 4.96 -34.81
CA CYS A 13 -3.83 6.11 -34.72
C CYS A 13 -3.51 7.08 -35.87
N VAL A 14 -4.55 7.53 -36.60
CA VAL A 14 -4.42 8.51 -37.69
C VAL A 14 -4.78 9.94 -37.25
N HIS A 15 -4.94 10.19 -35.95
CA HIS A 15 -5.25 11.51 -35.38
C HIS A 15 -6.51 12.17 -35.96
N CYS A 16 -7.57 11.38 -36.24
CA CYS A 16 -8.81 11.88 -36.85
C CYS A 16 -9.73 12.67 -35.90
N GLY A 17 -9.51 12.60 -34.58
CA GLY A 17 -10.30 13.31 -33.57
C GLY A 17 -11.77 12.88 -33.41
N GLU A 18 -12.23 11.83 -34.09
CA GLU A 18 -13.64 11.38 -34.01
C GLU A 18 -14.01 10.96 -32.58
N CYS A 19 -13.11 10.26 -31.89
CA CYS A 19 -13.32 9.85 -30.49
C CYS A 19 -13.59 11.02 -29.53
N VAL A 20 -13.07 12.22 -29.81
CA VAL A 20 -13.29 13.43 -29.02
C VAL A 20 -14.69 13.99 -29.31
N ARG A 21 -15.08 14.04 -30.58
CA ARG A 21 -16.37 14.60 -31.03
C ARG A 21 -17.57 13.82 -30.48
N VAL A 22 -17.42 12.52 -30.27
CA VAL A 22 -18.51 11.64 -29.82
C VAL A 22 -18.50 11.34 -28.33
N CYS A 23 -17.51 11.81 -27.57
CA CYS A 23 -17.41 11.49 -26.15
C CYS A 23 -18.50 12.21 -25.33
N PRO A 24 -19.43 11.51 -24.66
CA PRO A 24 -20.48 12.14 -23.86
C PRO A 24 -19.94 12.85 -22.60
N ASP A 25 -18.77 12.43 -22.11
CA ASP A 25 -18.12 12.99 -20.92
C ASP A 25 -17.19 14.18 -21.25
N ALA A 26 -17.21 14.63 -22.52
CA ALA A 26 -16.35 15.69 -23.04
C ALA A 26 -14.86 15.47 -22.73
N LEU A 27 -14.39 14.22 -22.89
CA LEU A 27 -12.99 13.85 -22.75
C LEU A 27 -12.28 13.86 -24.11
N ASN A 28 -10.95 13.81 -24.07
CA ASN A 28 -10.13 13.51 -25.22
C ASN A 28 -9.56 12.08 -25.09
N PRO A 29 -10.25 11.04 -25.63
CA PRO A 29 -9.80 9.65 -25.50
C PRO A 29 -8.45 9.39 -26.16
N GLU A 30 -8.12 10.13 -27.20
CA GLU A 30 -6.82 10.02 -27.88
C GLU A 30 -5.68 10.46 -26.96
N THR A 31 -5.79 11.65 -26.34
CA THR A 31 -4.78 12.13 -25.39
C THR A 31 -4.64 11.17 -24.20
N LEU A 32 -5.77 10.69 -23.66
CA LEU A 32 -5.76 9.71 -22.58
C LEU A 32 -5.08 8.40 -22.99
N PHE A 33 -5.39 7.87 -24.18
CA PHE A 33 -4.73 6.69 -24.73
C PHE A 33 -3.22 6.85 -24.83
N PHE A 34 -2.73 7.95 -25.40
CA PHE A 34 -1.28 8.19 -25.51
C PHE A 34 -0.60 8.45 -24.17
N ALA A 35 -1.30 9.03 -23.19
CA ALA A 35 -0.79 9.11 -21.81
C ALA A 35 -0.62 7.70 -21.21
N LEU A 36 -1.63 6.85 -21.37
CA LEU A 36 -1.66 5.48 -20.86
C LEU A 36 -0.64 4.55 -21.52
N VAL A 37 -0.47 4.63 -22.84
CA VAL A 37 0.57 3.86 -23.57
C VAL A 37 1.99 4.20 -23.09
N ARG A 38 2.19 5.42 -22.55
CA ARG A 38 3.48 5.89 -22.02
C ARG A 38 3.60 5.71 -20.50
N ASP A 39 2.65 5.03 -19.85
CA ASP A 39 2.53 4.95 -18.39
C ASP A 39 2.52 6.32 -17.68
N ASP A 40 2.09 7.38 -18.38
CA ASP A 40 2.00 8.74 -17.86
C ASP A 40 0.65 8.98 -17.18
N PHE A 41 0.52 8.40 -15.98
CA PHE A 41 -0.69 8.52 -15.16
C PHE A 41 -0.94 9.94 -14.64
N ALA A 42 0.08 10.80 -14.62
CA ALA A 42 -0.08 12.21 -14.27
C ALA A 42 -0.88 12.93 -15.36
N SER A 43 -0.42 12.83 -16.61
CA SER A 43 -1.16 13.38 -17.75
C SER A 43 -2.54 12.75 -17.91
N ALA A 44 -2.68 11.45 -17.65
CA ALA A 44 -3.99 10.78 -17.72
C ALA A 44 -4.97 11.33 -16.66
N ARG A 45 -4.49 11.64 -15.46
CA ARG A 45 -5.29 12.29 -14.41
C ARG A 45 -5.65 13.73 -14.77
N ASP A 46 -4.70 14.50 -15.31
CA ASP A 46 -4.96 15.88 -15.76
C ASP A 46 -5.98 15.91 -16.91
N GLY A 47 -5.97 14.87 -17.76
CA GLY A 47 -6.98 14.60 -18.77
C GLY A 47 -8.33 14.06 -18.24
N ARG A 48 -8.50 13.96 -16.91
CA ARG A 48 -9.69 13.46 -16.22
C ARG A 48 -10.10 12.03 -16.60
N LEU A 49 -9.13 11.11 -16.62
CA LEU A 49 -9.39 9.69 -16.92
C LEU A 49 -10.52 9.08 -16.07
N ASP A 50 -10.65 9.50 -14.82
CA ASP A 50 -11.66 9.09 -13.85
C ASP A 50 -13.09 9.45 -14.27
N ALA A 51 -13.27 10.52 -15.05
CA ALA A 51 -14.57 10.98 -15.52
C ALA A 51 -15.15 10.15 -16.67
N CYS A 52 -14.38 9.22 -17.26
CA CYS A 52 -14.88 8.38 -18.36
C CYS A 52 -16.05 7.51 -17.86
N SER A 53 -17.20 7.52 -18.53
CA SER A 53 -18.37 6.71 -18.18
C SER A 53 -18.34 5.28 -18.74
N GLU A 54 -17.30 4.93 -19.50
CA GLU A 54 -17.15 3.62 -20.14
C GLU A 54 -18.24 3.29 -21.17
N CYS A 55 -18.80 4.31 -21.81
CA CYS A 55 -19.87 4.21 -22.80
C CYS A 55 -19.49 3.58 -24.16
N HIS A 56 -18.23 3.16 -24.35
CA HIS A 56 -17.71 2.51 -25.57
C HIS A 56 -17.73 3.34 -26.88
N ARG A 57 -18.29 4.56 -26.88
CA ARG A 57 -18.48 5.35 -28.10
C ARG A 57 -17.19 5.68 -28.86
N CYS A 58 -16.07 5.83 -28.15
CA CYS A 58 -14.77 6.10 -28.76
C CYS A 58 -14.22 4.92 -29.59
N VAL A 59 -14.59 3.68 -29.25
CA VAL A 59 -14.18 2.48 -29.97
C VAL A 59 -15.01 2.31 -31.23
N GLU A 60 -16.33 2.49 -31.14
CA GLU A 60 -17.26 2.36 -32.27
C GLU A 60 -16.89 3.22 -33.47
N VAL A 61 -16.34 4.42 -33.20
CA VAL A 61 -16.04 5.41 -34.23
C VAL A 61 -14.57 5.42 -34.68
N CYS A 62 -13.72 4.59 -34.07
CA CYS A 62 -12.29 4.63 -34.34
C CYS A 62 -11.98 3.94 -35.69
N PRO A 63 -11.54 4.67 -36.73
CA PRO A 63 -11.19 4.05 -38.02
C PRO A 63 -9.96 3.13 -37.92
N SER A 64 -9.12 3.34 -36.91
CA SER A 64 -7.94 2.53 -36.63
C SER A 64 -8.24 1.28 -35.78
N HIS A 65 -9.50 1.06 -35.39
CA HIS A 65 -9.91 -0.07 -34.53
C HIS A 65 -9.08 -0.19 -33.24
N ILE A 66 -8.72 0.94 -32.64
CA ILE A 66 -7.99 0.96 -31.36
C ILE A 66 -8.96 0.60 -30.24
N PRO A 67 -8.60 -0.34 -29.35
CA PRO A 67 -9.42 -0.71 -28.19
C PRO A 67 -9.33 0.36 -27.09
N LEU A 68 -9.72 1.60 -27.40
CA LEU A 68 -9.59 2.77 -26.51
C LEU A 68 -10.22 2.50 -25.12
N LEU A 69 -11.40 1.88 -25.08
CA LEU A 69 -12.08 1.60 -23.82
C LEU A 69 -11.26 0.67 -22.90
N ASP A 70 -10.58 -0.33 -23.46
CA ASP A 70 -9.78 -1.28 -22.67
C ASP A 70 -8.59 -0.58 -22.03
N TRP A 71 -7.94 0.32 -22.76
CA TRP A 71 -6.89 1.19 -22.23
C TRP A 71 -7.41 2.07 -21.11
N LEU A 72 -8.55 2.75 -21.30
CA LEU A 72 -9.12 3.63 -20.27
C LEU A 72 -9.49 2.86 -19.00
N ARG A 73 -10.10 1.66 -19.14
CA ARG A 73 -10.43 0.76 -18.02
C ARG A 73 -9.19 0.31 -17.27
N TRP A 74 -8.18 -0.15 -18.01
CA TRP A 74 -6.89 -0.51 -17.44
C TRP A 74 -6.28 0.67 -16.68
N GLY A 75 -6.26 1.86 -17.30
CA GLY A 75 -5.73 3.07 -16.70
C GLY A 75 -6.41 3.45 -15.40
N LYS A 76 -7.75 3.40 -15.34
CA LYS A 76 -8.50 3.61 -14.09
C LYS A 76 -8.16 2.57 -13.02
N SER A 77 -8.06 1.30 -13.41
CA SER A 77 -7.74 0.22 -12.47
C SER A 77 -6.34 0.41 -11.86
N GLU A 78 -5.39 0.87 -12.68
CA GLU A 78 -4.00 1.13 -12.28
C GLU A 78 -3.90 2.38 -11.40
N GLN A 79 -4.62 3.46 -11.72
CA GLN A 79 -4.73 4.63 -10.83
C GLN A 79 -5.30 4.25 -9.46
N ALA A 80 -6.35 3.43 -9.43
CA ALA A 80 -6.93 2.96 -8.18
C ALA A 80 -5.97 2.04 -7.41
N ALA A 81 -5.19 1.20 -8.08
CA ALA A 81 -4.17 0.37 -7.45
C ALA A 81 -3.06 1.22 -6.82
N ARG A 82 -2.58 2.24 -7.53
CA ARG A 82 -1.57 3.20 -7.04
C ARG A 82 -2.05 3.97 -5.81
N ALA A 83 -3.27 4.51 -5.85
CA ALA A 83 -3.85 5.20 -4.70
C ALA A 83 -3.97 4.29 -3.46
N ARG A 84 -4.37 3.02 -3.65
CA ARG A 84 -4.41 2.04 -2.54
C ARG A 84 -3.03 1.74 -1.98
N ALA A 85 -2.01 1.63 -2.85
CA ALA A 85 -0.63 1.39 -2.45
C ALA A 85 -0.04 2.59 -1.67
N GLU A 86 -0.30 3.81 -2.12
CA GLU A 86 0.08 5.05 -1.42
C GLU A 86 -0.56 5.11 -0.03
N ALA A 87 -1.88 4.93 0.06
CA ALA A 87 -2.57 4.90 1.34
C ALA A 87 -2.05 3.78 2.27
N ALA A 88 -1.65 2.63 1.73
CA ALA A 88 -1.04 1.56 2.52
C ALA A 88 0.35 1.96 3.07
N ARG A 89 1.17 2.64 2.25
CA ARG A 89 2.46 3.18 2.68
C ARG A 89 2.29 4.22 3.79
N GLU A 90 1.34 5.14 3.65
CA GLU A 90 1.05 6.15 4.68
C GLU A 90 0.64 5.50 6.01
N ARG A 91 -0.26 4.50 5.97
CA ARG A 91 -0.65 3.75 7.18
C ARG A 91 0.54 3.05 7.83
N TYR A 92 1.44 2.49 7.03
CA TYR A 92 2.66 1.85 7.53
C TYR A 92 3.58 2.87 8.21
N LEU A 93 3.87 4.00 7.56
CA LEU A 93 4.73 5.05 8.11
C LEU A 93 4.15 5.65 9.40
N ALA A 94 2.84 5.88 9.45
CA ALA A 94 2.16 6.37 10.64
C ALA A 94 2.26 5.37 11.80
N ARG A 95 2.11 4.06 11.53
CA ARG A 95 2.29 3.00 12.53
C ARG A 95 3.71 2.96 13.04
N ASP A 96 4.70 3.02 12.15
CA ASP A 96 6.11 2.97 12.54
C ASP A 96 6.49 4.18 13.40
N ALA A 97 6.09 5.38 13.00
CA ALA A 97 6.30 6.60 13.78
C ALA A 97 5.68 6.53 15.18
N ARG A 98 4.51 5.88 15.33
CA ARG A 98 3.91 5.63 16.65
C ARG A 98 4.76 4.68 17.49
N LEU A 99 5.18 3.54 16.93
CA LEU A 99 6.00 2.56 17.63
C LEU A 99 7.36 3.11 18.08
N VAL A 100 7.98 3.97 17.26
CA VAL A 100 9.23 4.66 17.61
C VAL A 100 9.02 5.58 18.80
N ARG A 101 7.94 6.38 18.82
CA ARG A 101 7.60 7.24 19.95
C ARG A 101 7.37 6.44 21.24
N GLU A 102 6.52 5.42 21.19
CA GLU A 102 6.24 4.56 22.34
C GLU A 102 7.52 3.89 22.89
N ARG A 103 8.42 3.44 22.00
CA ARG A 103 9.71 2.85 22.41
C ARG A 103 10.63 3.89 23.05
N ALA A 104 10.69 5.10 22.50
CA ALA A 104 11.47 6.21 23.04
C ALA A 104 10.96 6.63 24.43
N GLU A 105 9.64 6.78 24.59
CA GLU A 105 8.99 7.08 25.87
C GLU A 105 9.29 6.00 26.91
N ARG A 106 9.12 4.72 26.56
CA ARG A 106 9.46 3.61 27.46
C ARG A 106 10.96 3.58 27.81
N ALA A 107 11.84 3.93 26.88
CA ALA A 107 13.27 4.01 27.14
C ALA A 107 13.61 5.19 28.07
N ALA A 108 12.98 6.34 27.88
CA ALA A 108 13.11 7.51 28.75
C ALA A 108 12.60 7.20 30.16
N ALA A 109 11.41 6.62 30.30
CA ALA A 109 10.86 6.18 31.58
C ALA A 109 11.78 5.18 32.29
N ARG A 110 12.33 4.18 31.57
CA ARG A 110 13.34 3.27 32.14
C ARG A 110 14.60 4.00 32.58
N ARG A 111 15.07 4.99 31.83
CA ARG A 111 16.26 5.79 32.16
C ARG A 111 16.03 6.65 33.41
N GLU A 112 14.84 7.17 33.61
CA GLU A 112 14.46 7.96 34.78
C GLU A 112 14.25 7.10 36.02
N VAL A 113 13.65 5.92 35.86
CA VAL A 113 13.48 4.95 36.96
C VAL A 113 14.83 4.34 37.36
N ARG A 114 15.75 4.05 36.43
CA ARG A 114 17.05 3.41 36.74
C ARG A 114 17.85 4.08 37.90
N PRO A 115 18.06 5.41 37.94
CA PRO A 115 18.73 6.06 39.07
C PRO A 115 17.90 6.03 40.35
N THR A 116 16.57 6.11 40.30
CA THR A 116 15.72 6.08 41.50
C THR A 116 15.70 4.69 42.15
N VAL A 117 15.56 3.61 41.38
CA VAL A 117 15.72 2.24 41.93
C VAL A 117 17.15 1.99 42.36
N ALA A 118 18.17 2.42 41.61
CA ALA A 118 19.57 2.22 42.01
C ALA A 118 19.93 2.95 43.32
N ALA A 119 19.32 4.12 43.57
CA ALA A 119 19.48 4.87 44.83
C ALA A 119 18.62 4.33 45.98
N ALA A 120 17.45 3.73 45.69
CA ALA A 120 16.53 3.17 46.69
C ALA A 120 16.84 1.71 47.06
N LEU A 121 17.61 0.98 46.23
CA LEU A 121 18.05 -0.37 46.52
C LEU A 121 19.07 -0.32 47.66
N PRO A 122 18.79 -0.96 48.81
CA PRO A 122 19.76 -0.99 49.90
C PRO A 122 21.00 -1.77 49.43
N ALA A 123 22.20 -1.24 49.71
CA ALA A 123 23.49 -1.81 49.32
C ALA A 123 23.84 -3.10 50.10
N GLN A 124 22.88 -4.01 50.24
CA GLN A 124 23.05 -5.24 51.00
C GLN A 124 23.53 -6.32 50.03
N THR A 125 24.83 -6.55 50.03
CA THR A 125 25.45 -7.65 49.27
C THR A 125 25.11 -8.97 49.96
N ILE A 126 24.04 -9.63 49.54
CA ILE A 126 23.78 -11.01 49.93
C ILE A 126 24.90 -11.87 49.33
N SER A 127 25.57 -12.66 50.16
CA SER A 127 26.69 -13.50 49.74
C SER A 127 26.21 -14.62 48.81
N HIS A 128 27.08 -15.07 47.90
CA HIS A 128 26.80 -16.18 47.01
C HIS A 128 26.39 -17.47 47.77
N ALA A 129 26.95 -17.67 48.97
CA ALA A 129 26.61 -18.78 49.85
C ALA A 129 25.15 -18.73 50.33
N GLU A 130 24.63 -17.55 50.67
CA GLU A 130 23.25 -17.37 51.12
C GLU A 130 22.24 -17.58 49.98
N VAL A 131 22.60 -17.16 48.76
CA VAL A 131 21.80 -17.41 47.55
C VAL A 131 21.72 -18.90 47.24
N LEU A 132 22.85 -19.61 47.27
CA LEU A 132 22.89 -21.05 47.06
C LEU A 132 22.10 -21.80 48.13
N ALA A 133 22.18 -21.38 49.39
CA ALA A 133 21.42 -21.97 50.48
C ALA A 133 19.90 -21.77 50.31
N ALA A 134 19.47 -20.60 49.82
CA ALA A 134 18.05 -20.35 49.52
C ALA A 134 17.54 -21.22 48.36
N ILE A 135 18.33 -21.37 47.29
CA ILE A 135 18.01 -22.24 46.15
C ILE A 135 17.95 -23.71 46.60
N ALA A 136 18.87 -24.16 47.44
CA ALA A 136 18.89 -25.52 47.99
C ALA A 136 17.63 -25.80 48.83
N ARG A 137 17.24 -24.87 49.71
CA ARG A 137 15.98 -24.98 50.49
C ARG A 137 14.75 -25.05 49.58
N GLY A 138 14.71 -24.26 48.50
CA GLY A 138 13.61 -24.29 47.52
C GLY A 138 13.52 -25.61 46.75
N LYS A 139 14.66 -26.16 46.33
CA LYS A 139 14.74 -27.48 45.69
C LYS A 139 14.32 -28.61 46.62
N ALA A 140 14.70 -28.56 47.90
CA ALA A 140 14.28 -29.54 48.91
C ALA A 140 12.75 -29.50 49.15
N ARG A 141 12.16 -28.30 49.23
CA ARG A 141 10.70 -28.12 49.33
C ARG A 141 9.94 -28.63 48.10
N ARG A 142 10.53 -28.52 46.90
CA ARG A 142 9.95 -29.07 45.66
C ARG A 142 10.05 -30.60 45.59
N ARG A 143 11.16 -31.18 46.09
CA ARG A 143 11.34 -32.64 46.18
C ARG A 143 10.42 -33.32 47.20
N GLY A 144 10.07 -32.63 48.28
CA GLY A 144 9.08 -33.11 49.26
C GLY A 144 7.62 -32.85 48.88
N LYS A 145 7.34 -32.23 47.73
CA LYS A 145 5.99 -31.90 47.23
C LYS A 145 5.69 -32.53 45.87
N HIS A 146 6.37 -33.62 45.53
CA HIS A 146 5.99 -34.51 44.44
C HIS A 146 5.49 -35.81 45.08
N PRO A 147 4.22 -36.23 44.83
CA PRO A 147 3.69 -37.48 45.35
C PRO A 147 4.43 -38.70 44.80
#